data_AF-A0A183D2J1-F1
#
_entry.id   AF-A0A183D2J1-F1
#
_cell.length_a   1.000
_cell.length_b   1.000
_cell.length_c   1.000
_cell.angle_alpha   90.00
_cell.angle_beta   90.00
_cell.angle_gamma   90.00
#
_symmetry.space_group_name_H-M   'P 1'
#
loop_
_entity.id
_entity.type
_entity.pdbx_description
1 polymer ?
#
loop_
_entity_poly.entity_id
_entity_poly.type
_entity_poly.pdbx_seq_one_letter_code
_entity_poly.pdbx_strand_id
1 'polypeptide(L)'
;LPTSMASTTYVLSMPASAPGEQGRAIVYFLPIDKNITYDIKVFYTPEQGITKESSVHLESNDNGTIWVYKRTAQRYVMFVNGTGKFVVVAAVNSLPLSDDESELRTDFGCFMPTPILNQSNGIFSRTITFWVLSRTARQNKY
;
A
#
# COMPACT_ATOMS: atom_id res chain seq x y z
N LEU A 1 7.26 -5.01 18.46
CA LEU A 1 6.20 -5.02 17.41
C LEU A 1 5.63 -6.43 17.31
N PRO A 2 4.34 -6.61 16.99
CA PRO A 2 3.78 -7.93 16.73
C PRO A 2 4.52 -8.58 15.56
N THR A 3 5.29 -9.63 15.82
CA THR A 3 6.12 -10.31 14.80
C THR A 3 5.32 -11.32 13.97
N SER A 4 4.08 -11.61 14.35
CA SER A 4 3.18 -12.50 13.60
C SER A 4 2.91 -12.04 12.18
N MET A 5 3.01 -10.74 11.93
CA MET A 5 2.84 -10.14 10.61
C MET A 5 4.16 -9.97 9.86
N ALA A 6 5.31 -10.30 10.47
CA ALA A 6 6.63 -10.12 9.85
C ALA A 6 6.89 -11.15 8.75
N SER A 7 7.32 -10.69 7.58
CA SER A 7 7.58 -11.54 6.42
C SER A 7 8.69 -10.96 5.55
N THR A 8 9.09 -11.69 4.52
CA THR A 8 10.04 -11.27 3.50
C THR A 8 9.35 -10.57 2.33
N THR A 9 8.03 -10.71 2.19
CA THR A 9 7.32 -10.22 1.00
C THR A 9 5.97 -9.62 1.35
N TYR A 10 5.71 -8.45 0.79
CA TYR A 10 4.46 -7.71 0.94
C TYR A 10 3.97 -7.18 -0.40
N VAL A 11 2.65 -7.12 -0.51
CA VAL A 11 1.96 -6.35 -1.54
C VAL A 11 0.93 -5.50 -0.86
N LEU A 12 0.86 -4.24 -1.25
CA LEU A 12 -0.14 -3.32 -0.76
C LEU A 12 -0.69 -2.48 -1.91
N SER A 13 -1.98 -2.21 -1.84
CA SER A 13 -2.67 -1.28 -2.72
C SER A 13 -3.11 -0.09 -1.88
N MET A 14 -2.69 1.10 -2.27
CA MET A 14 -3.21 2.31 -1.65
C MET A 14 -4.55 2.67 -2.30
N PRO A 15 -5.58 2.93 -1.48
CA PRO A 15 -6.87 3.34 -1.99
C PRO A 15 -6.77 4.68 -2.72
N ALA A 16 -7.75 4.94 -3.58
CA ALA A 16 -7.85 6.21 -4.25
C ALA A 16 -8.16 7.33 -3.25
N SER A 17 -7.52 8.49 -3.40
CA SER A 17 -7.92 9.69 -2.67
C SER A 17 -9.18 10.33 -3.24
N ALA A 18 -9.78 11.23 -2.46
CA ALA A 18 -10.92 12.04 -2.87
C ALA A 18 -10.65 12.76 -4.20
N PRO A 19 -11.66 12.92 -5.07
CA PRO A 19 -11.46 13.59 -6.36
C PRO A 19 -10.92 15.00 -6.22
N GLY A 20 -9.95 15.36 -7.08
CA GLY A 20 -9.27 16.65 -7.03
C GLY A 20 -8.16 16.74 -5.96
N GLU A 21 -7.98 15.73 -5.11
CA GLU A 21 -6.86 15.67 -4.16
C GLU A 21 -5.74 14.72 -4.63
N GLN A 22 -4.50 15.12 -4.37
CA GLN A 22 -3.37 14.22 -4.50
C GLN A 22 -3.13 13.51 -3.16
N GLY A 23 -3.60 12.26 -3.09
CA GLY A 23 -3.38 11.38 -1.95
C GLY A 23 -1.93 11.29 -1.53
N ARG A 24 -1.69 11.25 -0.22
CA ARG A 24 -0.34 11.08 0.34
C ARG A 24 -0.32 9.81 1.15
N ALA A 25 0.58 8.91 0.80
CA ALA A 25 0.82 7.73 1.61
C ALA A 25 2.29 7.61 1.99
N ILE A 26 2.49 7.10 3.19
CA ILE A 26 3.77 6.86 3.82
C ILE A 26 3.82 5.39 4.20
N VAL A 27 4.82 4.68 3.70
CA VAL A 27 5.06 3.27 3.99
C VAL A 27 6.32 3.16 4.82
N TYR A 28 6.18 2.59 6.01
CA TYR A 28 7.27 2.34 6.93
C TYR A 28 7.72 0.88 6.80
N PHE A 29 9.03 0.68 6.76
CA PHE A 29 9.68 -0.63 6.76
C PHE A 29 10.43 -0.78 8.07
N LEU A 30 9.99 -1.73 8.89
CA LEU A 30 10.52 -1.98 10.22
C LEU A 30 11.26 -3.32 10.19
N PRO A 31 12.60 -3.32 10.10
CA PRO A 31 13.38 -4.56 10.08
C PRO A 31 13.20 -5.36 11.38
N ILE A 32 13.08 -6.68 11.25
CA ILE A 32 13.16 -7.62 12.40
C ILE A 32 14.53 -8.28 12.39
N ASP A 33 14.95 -8.76 11.23
CA ASP A 33 16.30 -9.29 11.00
C ASP A 33 17.30 -8.16 10.74
N LYS A 34 18.59 -8.47 10.85
CA LYS A 34 19.69 -7.56 10.47
C LYS A 34 20.12 -7.83 9.03
N ASN A 35 20.79 -6.86 8.40
CA ASN A 35 21.33 -6.99 7.04
C ASN A 35 20.24 -7.35 6.01
N ILE A 36 19.13 -6.61 6.06
CA ILE A 36 18.01 -6.80 5.12
C ILE A 36 18.22 -5.89 3.92
N THR A 37 18.07 -6.47 2.74
CA THR A 37 17.93 -5.72 1.49
C THR A 37 16.46 -5.71 1.10
N TYR A 38 15.96 -4.56 0.64
CA TYR A 38 14.60 -4.40 0.14
C TYR A 38 14.63 -4.06 -1.35
N ASP A 39 13.92 -4.85 -2.13
CA ASP A 39 13.59 -4.57 -3.52
C ASP A 39 12.13 -4.12 -3.59
N ILE A 40 11.94 -2.83 -3.83
CA ILE A 40 10.63 -2.18 -3.83
C ILE A 40 10.28 -1.83 -5.28
N LYS A 41 9.11 -2.28 -5.75
CA LYS A 41 8.51 -1.85 -7.02
C LYS A 41 7.19 -1.15 -6.76
N VAL A 42 7.01 0.03 -7.35
CA VAL A 42 5.79 0.83 -7.19
C VAL A 42 5.17 1.13 -8.54
N PHE A 43 3.94 0.69 -8.72
CA PHE A 43 3.12 0.94 -9.90
C PHE A 43 2.08 2.01 -9.57
N TYR A 44 2.04 3.08 -10.34
CA TYR A 44 1.17 4.23 -10.07
C TYR A 44 0.65 4.82 -11.37
N THR A 45 -0.55 5.34 -11.35
CA THR A 45 -1.15 6.01 -12.51
C THR A 45 -1.26 7.50 -12.18
N PRO A 46 -0.48 8.39 -12.83
CA PRO A 46 -0.71 9.82 -12.78
C PRO A 46 -2.06 10.15 -13.45
N GLU A 47 -2.60 11.35 -13.21
CA GLU A 47 -3.87 11.83 -13.77
C GLU A 47 -4.05 11.63 -15.30
N GLN A 48 -2.94 11.50 -16.04
CA GLN A 48 -2.91 11.33 -17.49
C GLN A 48 -3.04 9.86 -17.98
N GLY A 49 -3.37 8.91 -17.10
CA GLY A 49 -3.87 7.59 -17.49
C GLY A 49 -2.85 6.51 -17.86
N ILE A 50 -1.54 6.82 -17.87
CA ILE A 50 -0.48 5.82 -18.13
C ILE A 50 0.11 5.32 -16.82
N THR A 51 0.00 4.02 -16.56
CA THR A 51 0.68 3.39 -15.41
C THR A 51 2.19 3.46 -15.57
N LYS A 52 2.87 4.00 -14.56
CA LYS A 52 4.32 4.09 -14.45
C LYS A 52 4.83 3.14 -13.38
N GLU A 53 6.05 2.65 -13.56
CA GLU A 53 6.79 1.86 -12.58
C GLU A 53 7.96 2.68 -12.02
N SER A 54 8.25 2.50 -10.74
CA SER A 54 9.49 2.97 -10.12
C SER A 54 10.04 1.90 -9.21
N SER A 55 11.35 1.64 -9.29
CA SER A 55 12.05 0.67 -8.46
C SER A 55 13.00 1.36 -7.49
N VAL A 56 13.05 0.87 -6.26
CA VAL A 56 13.95 1.35 -5.21
C VAL A 56 14.61 0.15 -4.56
N HIS A 57 15.92 0.24 -4.40
CA HIS A 57 16.72 -0.74 -3.69
C HIS A 57 17.25 -0.11 -2.40
N LEU A 58 17.02 -0.75 -1.26
CA LEU A 58 17.43 -0.24 0.06
C LEU A 58 18.16 -1.33 0.83
N GLU A 59 19.13 -0.93 1.65
CA GLU A 59 19.87 -1.83 2.53
C GLU A 59 19.75 -1.33 3.98
N SER A 60 19.44 -2.25 4.90
CA SER A 60 19.40 -2.00 6.35
C SER A 60 20.39 -2.90 7.06
N ASN A 61 21.45 -2.29 7.58
CA ASN A 61 22.54 -2.99 8.26
C ASN A 61 22.22 -3.36 9.71
N ASP A 62 21.20 -2.75 10.29
CA ASP A 62 20.72 -3.06 11.63
C ASP A 62 19.20 -3.20 11.66
N ASN A 63 18.70 -3.60 12.84
CA ASN A 63 17.27 -3.75 13.12
C ASN A 63 16.67 -2.52 13.86
N GLY A 64 17.42 -1.44 13.98
CA GLY A 64 16.98 -0.18 14.61
C GLY A 64 16.62 0.91 13.60
N THR A 65 17.12 0.81 12.37
CA THR A 65 16.89 1.75 11.28
C THR A 65 15.54 1.49 10.64
N ILE A 66 14.65 2.49 10.70
CA ILE A 66 13.33 2.43 10.06
C ILE A 66 13.41 3.21 8.74
N TRP A 67 13.06 2.54 7.65
CA TRP A 67 12.97 3.18 6.34
C TRP A 67 11.55 3.67 6.05
N VAL A 68 11.46 4.76 5.31
CA VAL A 68 10.19 5.40 4.98
C VAL A 68 10.13 5.70 3.49
N TYR A 69 9.12 5.17 2.80
CA TYR A 69 8.79 5.54 1.44
C TYR A 69 7.56 6.44 1.45
N LYS A 70 7.72 7.68 0.96
CA LYS A 70 6.62 8.64 0.83
C LYS A 70 6.31 8.86 -0.65
N ARG A 71 5.03 8.78 -1.00
CA ARG A 71 4.57 9.14 -2.34
C ARG A 71 3.25 9.90 -2.29
N THR A 72 3.19 10.91 -3.16
CA THR A 72 1.98 11.63 -3.51
C THR A 72 1.45 11.08 -4.84
N ALA A 73 0.30 10.41 -4.83
CA ALA A 73 -0.35 9.87 -6.02
C ALA A 73 -1.83 9.60 -5.73
N GLN A 74 -2.70 9.70 -6.74
CA GLN A 74 -4.12 9.36 -6.58
C GLN A 74 -4.31 7.89 -6.16
N ARG A 75 -3.51 6.97 -6.71
CA ARG A 75 -3.48 5.53 -6.34
C ARG A 75 -2.13 4.92 -6.71
N TYR A 76 -1.70 3.92 -5.96
CA TYR A 76 -0.56 3.10 -6.36
C TYR A 76 -0.59 1.71 -5.71
N VAL A 77 0.10 0.77 -6.34
CA VAL A 77 0.39 -0.56 -5.81
C VAL A 77 1.88 -0.66 -5.55
N MET A 78 2.27 -1.19 -4.40
CA MET A 78 3.66 -1.43 -4.03
C MET A 78 3.87 -2.92 -3.77
N PHE A 79 4.92 -3.45 -4.38
CA PHE A 79 5.46 -4.78 -4.15
C PHE A 79 6.80 -4.61 -3.45
N VAL A 80 6.99 -5.29 -2.32
CA VAL A 80 8.25 -5.25 -1.58
C VAL A 80 8.70 -6.67 -1.34
N ASN A 81 9.92 -6.96 -1.75
CA ASN A 81 10.60 -8.20 -1.43
C ASN A 81 11.84 -7.87 -0.61
N GLY A 82 12.18 -8.69 0.37
CA GLY A 82 13.41 -8.53 1.12
C GLY A 82 14.08 -9.84 1.50
N THR A 83 15.37 -9.75 1.78
CA THR A 83 16.22 -10.91 2.08
C THR A 83 16.03 -11.46 3.50
N GLY A 84 15.38 -10.69 4.38
CA GLY A 84 15.05 -11.07 5.76
C GLY A 84 13.66 -10.61 6.15
N LYS A 85 13.24 -10.93 7.38
CA LYS A 85 11.92 -10.57 7.90
C LYS A 85 11.87 -9.10 8.30
N PHE A 86 10.84 -8.43 7.85
CA PHE A 86 10.48 -7.07 8.24
C PHE A 86 8.98 -6.96 8.42
N VAL A 87 8.53 -5.82 8.94
CA VAL A 87 7.12 -5.45 9.06
C VAL A 87 6.87 -4.21 8.21
N VAL A 88 5.74 -4.19 7.51
CA VAL A 88 5.27 -3.00 6.78
C VAL A 88 4.12 -2.36 7.53
N VAL A 89 4.17 -1.03 7.66
CA VAL A 89 3.04 -0.22 8.13
C VAL A 89 2.75 0.83 7.07
N ALA A 90 1.51 0.89 6.60
CA ALA A 90 1.03 1.89 5.66
C ALA A 90 0.21 2.94 6.41
N ALA A 91 0.52 4.20 6.17
CA ALA A 91 -0.22 5.36 6.64
C ALA A 91 -0.69 6.15 5.42
N VAL A 92 -1.99 6.42 5.31
CA VAL A 92 -2.62 7.07 4.17
C VAL A 92 -3.37 8.30 4.66
N ASN A 93 -3.06 9.44 4.06
CA ASN A 93 -3.78 10.69 4.24
C ASN A 93 -4.69 10.90 3.03
N SER A 94 -5.76 11.67 3.22
CA SER A 94 -6.74 11.97 2.17
C SER A 94 -7.60 10.78 1.76
N LEU A 95 -8.00 9.93 2.72
CA LEU A 95 -9.04 8.93 2.48
C LEU A 95 -10.42 9.62 2.43
N PRO A 96 -11.24 9.40 1.40
CA PRO A 96 -12.58 9.98 1.35
C PRO A 96 -13.44 9.43 2.50
N LEU A 97 -14.07 10.31 3.28
CA LEU A 97 -14.99 9.91 4.36
C LEU A 97 -16.37 9.52 3.85
N SER A 98 -16.75 9.98 2.66
CA SER A 98 -18.01 9.67 2.03
C SER A 98 -17.85 9.54 0.52
N ASP A 99 -18.76 8.79 -0.11
CA ASP A 99 -18.89 8.72 -1.57
C ASP A 99 -19.61 9.96 -2.14
N ASP A 100 -20.02 10.92 -1.29
CA ASP A 100 -20.66 12.17 -1.70
C ASP A 100 -19.60 13.25 -1.95
N GLU A 101 -19.41 13.58 -3.21
CA GLU A 101 -18.48 14.62 -3.70
C GLU A 101 -18.77 16.01 -3.11
N SER A 102 -19.97 16.24 -2.56
CA SER A 102 -20.32 17.50 -1.90
C SER A 102 -19.77 17.62 -0.47
N GLU A 103 -19.36 16.51 0.14
CA GLU A 103 -18.69 16.46 1.45
C GLU A 103 -17.23 16.01 1.28
N LEU A 104 -16.36 16.96 0.87
CA LEU A 104 -14.91 16.81 0.74
C LEU A 104 -14.19 16.64 2.09
N ARG A 105 -14.73 15.84 3.00
CA ARG A 105 -14.05 15.51 4.25
C ARG A 105 -13.13 14.32 4.01
N THR A 106 -11.87 14.48 4.42
CA THR A 106 -10.89 13.41 4.34
C THR A 106 -10.40 12.97 5.70
N ASP A 107 -9.98 11.72 5.79
CA ASP A 107 -9.45 11.11 7.02
C ASP A 107 -8.04 10.53 6.81
N PHE A 108 -7.45 10.14 7.93
CA PHE A 108 -6.22 9.39 8.05
C PHE A 108 -6.51 7.91 8.35
N GLY A 109 -5.89 7.01 7.60
CA GLY A 109 -5.93 5.58 7.87
C GLY A 109 -4.54 5.00 8.05
N CYS A 110 -4.38 4.06 8.98
CA CYS A 110 -3.18 3.25 9.08
C CYS A 110 -3.51 1.76 9.10
N PHE A 111 -2.73 0.95 8.38
CA PHE A 111 -2.91 -0.49 8.34
C PHE A 111 -1.60 -1.24 8.14
N MET A 112 -1.60 -2.52 8.50
CA MET A 112 -0.50 -3.44 8.22
C MET A 112 -0.94 -4.36 7.09
N PRO A 113 -0.33 -4.30 5.89
CA PRO A 113 -0.72 -5.19 4.80
C PRO A 113 -0.42 -6.64 5.16
N THR A 114 -1.30 -7.53 4.73
CA THR A 114 -1.12 -8.97 4.91
C THR A 114 0.08 -9.45 4.11
N PRO A 115 1.06 -10.12 4.73
CA PRO A 115 2.21 -10.64 4.01
C PRO A 115 1.81 -11.73 3.02
N ILE A 116 2.55 -11.85 1.92
CA ILE A 116 2.41 -13.00 1.01
C ILE A 116 3.19 -14.16 1.61
N LEU A 117 2.49 -15.18 2.08
CA LEU A 117 3.09 -16.39 2.62
C LEU A 117 3.51 -17.33 1.49
N ASN A 118 4.80 -17.66 1.45
CA ASN A 118 5.40 -18.80 0.74
C ASN A 118 5.09 -18.94 -0.77
N GLN A 119 6.02 -18.51 -1.62
CA GLN A 119 5.94 -18.64 -3.09
C GLN A 119 6.37 -20.02 -3.64
N SER A 120 6.54 -21.04 -2.79
CA SER A 120 7.06 -22.35 -3.22
C SER A 120 6.15 -23.08 -4.21
N ASN A 121 4.89 -22.68 -4.35
CA ASN A 121 4.00 -23.09 -5.44
C ASN A 121 3.46 -21.82 -6.12
N GLY A 122 3.80 -21.62 -7.40
CA GLY A 122 3.53 -20.40 -8.17
C GLY A 122 2.14 -19.78 -7.95
N ILE A 123 2.12 -18.58 -7.35
CA ILE A 123 0.90 -17.83 -7.03
C ILE A 123 0.38 -17.02 -8.24
N PHE A 124 1.11 -16.97 -9.36
CA PHE A 124 0.70 -16.23 -10.57
C PHE A 124 -0.41 -16.90 -11.41
N SER A 125 -1.18 -17.84 -10.86
CA SER A 125 -2.35 -18.45 -11.54
C SER A 125 -3.70 -18.01 -10.96
N ARG A 126 -3.74 -17.14 -9.94
CA ARG A 126 -5.01 -16.64 -9.40
C ARG A 126 -5.13 -15.14 -9.60
N THR A 127 -6.06 -14.76 -10.48
CA THR A 127 -6.62 -13.41 -10.54
C THR A 127 -7.05 -13.03 -9.12
N ILE A 128 -6.34 -12.09 -8.50
CA ILE A 128 -6.75 -11.50 -7.23
C ILE A 128 -7.82 -10.47 -7.57
N THR A 129 -9.08 -10.89 -7.53
CA THR A 129 -10.23 -9.99 -7.65
C THR A 129 -10.48 -9.32 -6.30
N PHE A 130 -10.32 -8.00 -6.26
CA PHE A 130 -10.70 -7.20 -5.10
C PHE A 130 -12.18 -6.79 -5.24
N TRP A 131 -12.99 -7.11 -4.23
CA TRP A 131 -14.32 -6.51 -4.08
C TRP A 131 -14.18 -5.22 -3.29
N VAL A 132 -14.25 -4.07 -3.97
CA VAL A 132 -14.56 -2.81 -3.31
C VAL A 132 -16.07 -2.78 -3.12
N LEU A 133 -16.52 -2.83 -1.87
CA LEU A 133 -17.93 -2.87 -1.52
C LEU A 133 -18.47 -1.43 -1.55
N SER A 134 -18.81 -0.92 -2.74
CA SER A 134 -19.57 0.33 -2.85
C SER A 134 -21.05 0.04 -2.59
N ARG A 135 -21.62 0.68 -1.56
CA ARG A 135 -23.05 0.60 -1.30
C ARG A 135 -23.77 1.54 -2.25
N THR A 136 -24.41 0.99 -3.27
CA THR A 136 -25.31 1.76 -4.14
C THR A 136 -26.59 2.13 -3.37
N ALA A 137 -26.68 3.38 -2.90
CA ALA A 137 -27.94 3.90 -2.37
C ALA A 137 -28.93 4.13 -3.53
N ARG A 138 -29.99 3.33 -3.59
CA ARG A 138 -31.14 3.55 -4.49
C ARG A 138 -31.83 4.86 -4.09
N GLN A 139 -31.88 5.83 -4.99
CA GLN A 139 -32.83 6.93 -4.86
C GLN A 139 -34.23 6.45 -5.30
N ASN A 140 -35.17 6.42 -4.35
CA ASN A 140 -36.59 6.39 -4.66
C ASN A 140 -37.05 7.83 -4.89
N LYS A 141 -37.55 8.09 -6.11
CA LYS A 141 -38.22 9.34 -6.49
C LYS A 141 -39.63 9.38 -5.89
N TYR A 142 -39.98 10.50 -5.28
CA TYR A 142 -41.33 11.07 -5.31
C TYR A 142 -41.19 12.54 -5.74
#